data_AF-A0A3L7VB97-F1
#
_entry.id   AF-A0A3L7VB97-F1
#
_cell.length_a   1.000
_cell.length_b   1.000
_cell.length_c   1.000
_cell.angle_alpha   90.00
_cell.angle_beta   90.00
_cell.angle_gamma   90.00
#
_symmetry.space_group_name_H-M   'P 1'
#
loop_
_entity.id
_entity.type
_entity.pdbx_description
1 polymer ?
#
loop_
_entity_poly.entity_id
_entity_poly.type
_entity_poly.pdbx_seq_one_letter_code
_entity_poly.pdbx_strand_id
1 'polypeptide(L)'
;MTLIEVLIATALTLMIMLALAQGFKTTSQSISSGRARLTSSDQLRSISTLLRSDLQGLTVSTTVHPQSSKSPNGYFVYYDGALSDSTAMLFNYVPTGVEIEDKLSASRWSDIDDMMMFTAKARDGQWFYGRVPLALMKIHSGDIASIRFQDWLTDVTIASEYAEIAWFMRPLNEVGMLNNPDPQKPNNTDYSYSPSSTPVNDVIPVVDLNGDNIPDPDGMPDRVALCRRVMLIRPDLDVSISKLSAVPDDEQLIAAPLPVDLNDADSFRYQMRFAYQRTDLSVRKHWDAANSRFVLKTNSLADLQRPENRFAHYSLPVNANQASLPILALTNEANSNGNYLDMTNLAMSGVKPDNDRGFFPSAFCRTNLVLAGNNIYTVQHTQEEIVASNVVGFDVRGYDSTATQLYTPGVDGLYGSLTDVNAPMAQKMAAAGERGYDDLIVGPSDPGYAVMLKSGEVIAANTGTFVDLSWGFRVVNQLINASGSTHGLSPTGSIWGSALSGYEPISGGVVDSMIRSGKYSTAFSVHQPTFDTYSDYYESDGNAQANGRSENGMVPYGGTAVVSTTADHGIDGGDNNSNGVIDEESERDTSPPYRYAIPAIQIKLRVQDATAGTLQELSMVHSLQGN
;
A
#
# COMPACT_ATOMS: atom_id res chain seq x y z
N MET A 1 -36.95 27.41 -62.31
CA MET A 1 -36.46 27.32 -60.93
C MET A 1 -36.78 28.59 -60.20
N THR A 2 -37.56 28.50 -59.13
CA THR A 2 -37.93 29.61 -58.25
C THR A 2 -36.91 29.74 -57.11
N LEU A 3 -36.79 30.92 -56.50
CA LEU A 3 -35.86 31.17 -55.38
C LEU A 3 -36.09 30.20 -54.20
N ILE A 4 -37.35 29.78 -54.01
CA ILE A 4 -37.78 28.76 -53.05
C ILE A 4 -37.18 27.38 -53.36
N GLU A 5 -37.15 26.95 -54.62
CA GLU A 5 -36.55 25.65 -54.99
C GLU A 5 -35.04 25.62 -54.74
N VAL A 6 -34.34 26.72 -55.01
CA VAL A 6 -32.89 26.84 -54.73
C VAL A 6 -32.63 26.87 -53.22
N LEU A 7 -33.45 27.59 -52.44
CA LEU A 7 -33.37 27.60 -50.98
C LEU A 7 -33.63 26.21 -50.37
N ILE A 8 -34.68 25.52 -50.82
CA ILE A 8 -34.99 24.16 -50.38
C ILE A 8 -33.86 23.19 -50.75
N ALA A 9 -33.32 23.29 -51.96
CA ALA A 9 -32.19 22.46 -52.40
C ALA A 9 -30.95 22.69 -51.53
N THR A 10 -30.59 23.95 -51.24
CA THR A 10 -29.45 24.25 -50.35
C THR A 10 -29.69 23.75 -48.92
N ALA A 11 -30.89 23.94 -48.37
CA ALA A 11 -31.23 23.45 -47.03
C ALA A 11 -31.14 21.92 -46.94
N LEU A 12 -31.62 21.19 -47.95
CA LEU A 12 -31.50 19.73 -48.03
C LEU A 12 -30.04 19.29 -48.14
N THR A 13 -29.22 19.96 -48.95
CA THR A 13 -27.79 19.64 -49.04
C THR A 13 -27.07 19.87 -47.70
N LEU A 14 -27.42 20.93 -46.97
CA LEU A 14 -26.86 21.20 -45.64
C LEU A 14 -27.32 20.15 -44.62
N MET A 15 -28.58 19.71 -44.64
CA MET A 15 -29.06 18.63 -43.76
C MET A 15 -28.36 17.30 -44.06
N ILE A 16 -28.14 16.96 -45.34
CA ILE A 16 -27.43 15.73 -45.72
C ILE A 16 -25.97 15.79 -45.28
N MET A 17 -25.29 16.93 -45.47
CA MET A 17 -23.92 17.12 -44.98
C MET A 17 -23.85 17.04 -43.45
N LEU A 18 -24.83 17.59 -42.73
CA LEU A 18 -24.91 17.48 -41.28
C LEU A 18 -25.10 16.02 -40.83
N ALA A 19 -25.97 15.26 -41.49
CA ALA A 19 -26.18 13.85 -41.21
C ALA A 19 -24.93 13.01 -41.48
N LEU A 20 -24.22 13.27 -42.58
CA LEU A 20 -22.93 12.61 -42.89
C LEU A 20 -21.85 12.96 -41.85
N ALA A 21 -21.76 14.22 -41.44
CA ALA A 21 -20.80 14.63 -40.40
C ALA A 21 -21.08 13.93 -39.07
N GLN A 22 -22.35 13.77 -38.68
CA GLN A 22 -22.73 13.00 -37.49
C GLN A 22 -22.41 11.50 -37.63
N GLY A 23 -22.65 10.91 -38.81
CA GLY A 23 -22.26 9.53 -39.12
C GLY A 23 -20.76 9.29 -39.01
N PHE A 24 -19.93 10.23 -39.49
CA PHE A 24 -18.48 10.14 -39.34
C PHE A 24 -18.04 10.36 -37.90
N LYS A 25 -18.64 11.31 -37.17
CA LYS A 25 -18.33 11.54 -35.75
C LYS A 25 -18.59 10.28 -34.92
N THR A 26 -19.78 9.68 -35.05
CA THR A 26 -20.15 8.47 -34.31
C THR A 26 -19.23 7.29 -34.65
N THR A 27 -18.98 7.06 -35.94
CA THR A 27 -18.07 5.98 -36.39
C THR A 27 -16.65 6.21 -35.88
N SER A 28 -16.14 7.45 -35.94
CA SER A 28 -14.81 7.80 -35.45
C SER A 28 -14.71 7.64 -33.93
N GLN A 29 -15.74 8.03 -33.19
CA GLN A 29 -15.81 7.82 -31.74
C GLN A 29 -15.80 6.32 -31.41
N SER A 30 -16.62 5.50 -32.10
CA SER A 30 -16.62 4.05 -31.91
C SER A 30 -15.28 3.41 -32.22
N ILE A 31 -14.58 3.84 -33.28
CA ILE A 31 -13.23 3.36 -33.60
C ILE A 31 -12.23 3.77 -32.51
N SER A 32 -12.31 5.02 -32.03
CA SER A 32 -11.44 5.52 -30.96
C SER A 32 -11.65 4.74 -29.66
N SER A 33 -12.89 4.58 -29.22
CA SER A 33 -13.24 3.79 -28.03
C SER A 33 -12.89 2.32 -28.20
N GLY A 34 -13.01 1.76 -29.41
CA GLY A 34 -12.58 0.39 -29.73
C GLY A 34 -11.07 0.22 -29.56
N ARG A 35 -10.27 1.17 -30.06
CA ARG A 35 -8.80 1.16 -29.88
C ARG A 35 -8.42 1.35 -28.42
N ALA A 36 -9.02 2.32 -27.72
CA ALA A 36 -8.82 2.55 -26.29
C ALA A 36 -9.00 1.26 -25.48
N ARG A 37 -10.14 0.57 -25.69
CA ARG A 37 -10.43 -0.70 -25.03
C ARG A 37 -9.43 -1.81 -25.34
N LEU A 38 -8.92 -1.89 -26.57
CA LEU A 38 -7.90 -2.88 -26.91
C LEU A 38 -6.58 -2.58 -26.20
N THR A 39 -6.14 -1.32 -26.24
CA THR A 39 -4.90 -0.87 -25.56
C THR A 39 -4.97 -1.11 -24.05
N SER A 40 -6.05 -0.71 -23.38
CA SER A 40 -6.23 -0.95 -21.94
C SER A 40 -6.22 -2.43 -21.60
N SER A 41 -6.81 -3.27 -22.46
CA SER A 41 -6.85 -4.72 -22.24
C SER A 41 -5.46 -5.36 -22.38
N ASP A 42 -4.69 -4.94 -23.38
CA ASP A 42 -3.32 -5.41 -23.57
C ASP A 42 -2.39 -4.94 -22.45
N GLN A 43 -2.60 -3.72 -21.95
CA GLN A 43 -1.89 -3.18 -20.79
C GLN A 43 -2.21 -3.99 -19.52
N LEU A 44 -3.49 -4.23 -19.20
CA LEU A 44 -3.91 -5.05 -18.05
C LEU A 44 -3.35 -6.48 -18.12
N ARG A 45 -3.36 -7.10 -19.30
CA ARG A 45 -2.75 -8.42 -19.52
C ARG A 45 -1.26 -8.40 -19.30
N SER A 46 -0.56 -7.36 -19.75
CA SER A 46 0.88 -7.21 -19.57
C SER A 46 1.26 -7.07 -18.09
N ILE A 47 0.56 -6.18 -17.37
CA ILE A 47 0.72 -6.00 -15.91
C ILE A 47 0.44 -7.32 -15.18
N SER A 48 -0.69 -7.96 -15.48
CA SER A 48 -1.07 -9.22 -14.83
C SER A 48 -0.08 -10.36 -15.11
N THR A 49 0.48 -10.43 -16.32
CA THR A 49 1.50 -11.43 -16.66
C THR A 49 2.80 -11.18 -15.90
N LEU A 50 3.22 -9.91 -15.79
CA LEU A 50 4.40 -9.51 -15.03
C LEU A 50 4.24 -9.81 -13.53
N LEU A 51 3.13 -9.36 -12.94
CA LEU A 51 2.79 -9.59 -11.53
C LEU A 51 2.70 -11.08 -11.20
N ARG A 52 2.05 -11.88 -12.04
CA ARG A 52 2.03 -13.35 -11.89
C ARG A 52 3.43 -13.95 -11.98
N SER A 53 4.29 -13.44 -12.86
CA SER A 53 5.65 -13.92 -13.00
C SER A 53 6.48 -13.64 -11.74
N ASP A 54 6.30 -12.48 -11.11
CA ASP A 54 6.96 -12.13 -9.85
C ASP A 54 6.46 -13.01 -8.70
N LEU A 55 5.14 -13.16 -8.57
CA LEU A 55 4.50 -13.97 -7.52
C LEU A 55 4.83 -15.46 -7.64
N GLN A 56 4.95 -15.99 -8.86
CA GLN A 56 5.44 -17.35 -9.09
C GLN A 56 6.88 -17.57 -8.59
N GLY A 57 7.67 -16.51 -8.51
CA GLY A 57 9.03 -16.52 -7.98
C GLY A 57 9.09 -16.39 -6.46
N LEU A 58 7.95 -16.30 -5.75
CA LEU A 58 7.92 -16.10 -4.30
C LEU A 58 8.80 -17.14 -3.58
N THR A 59 9.73 -16.65 -2.75
CA THR A 59 10.70 -17.49 -2.03
C THR A 59 10.14 -18.09 -0.74
N VAL A 60 9.07 -17.50 -0.22
CA VAL A 60 8.51 -17.79 1.09
C VAL A 60 7.20 -18.56 0.97
N SER A 61 6.92 -19.49 1.89
CA SER A 61 5.58 -20.06 2.04
C SER A 61 4.78 -19.29 3.09
N THR A 62 3.52 -18.94 2.79
CA THR A 62 2.62 -18.26 3.73
C THR A 62 1.81 -19.21 4.59
N THR A 63 1.94 -20.53 4.39
CA THR A 63 1.20 -21.55 5.16
C THR A 63 1.79 -21.81 6.54
N VAL A 64 3.10 -21.62 6.69
CA VAL A 64 3.83 -21.79 7.95
C VAL A 64 4.11 -20.42 8.51
N HIS A 65 3.40 -20.09 9.59
CA HIS A 65 3.34 -18.75 10.12
C HIS A 65 3.10 -18.80 11.65
N PRO A 66 3.94 -18.16 12.49
CA PRO A 66 5.16 -17.44 12.14
C PRO A 66 6.22 -18.33 11.48
N GLN A 67 7.13 -17.70 10.75
CA GLN A 67 8.23 -18.41 10.11
C GLN A 67 9.34 -18.70 11.10
N SER A 68 10.02 -19.84 10.94
CA SER A 68 11.23 -20.07 11.72
C SER A 68 12.40 -19.24 11.19
N SER A 69 13.01 -18.46 12.08
CA SER A 69 14.25 -17.71 11.90
C SER A 69 15.44 -18.59 11.52
N LYS A 70 15.36 -19.90 11.75
CA LYS A 70 16.40 -20.87 11.35
C LYS A 70 16.37 -21.19 9.85
N SER A 71 15.29 -20.88 9.14
CA SER A 71 15.10 -21.21 7.73
C SER A 71 15.03 -19.94 6.88
N PRO A 72 16.10 -19.55 6.15
CA PRO A 72 16.21 -18.25 5.49
C PRO A 72 15.40 -18.18 4.19
N ASN A 73 14.08 -18.04 4.29
CA ASN A 73 13.16 -18.06 3.16
C ASN A 73 12.71 -16.65 2.68
N GLY A 74 13.31 -15.58 3.21
CA GLY A 74 12.90 -14.20 2.91
C GLY A 74 11.56 -13.83 3.55
N TYR A 75 10.70 -13.08 2.85
CA TYR A 75 9.41 -12.64 3.38
C TYR A 75 8.34 -12.36 2.30
N PHE A 76 7.09 -12.28 2.75
CA PHE A 76 5.94 -11.75 2.02
C PHE A 76 5.14 -10.85 2.94
N VAL A 77 4.85 -9.64 2.46
CA VAL A 77 4.05 -8.63 3.15
C VAL A 77 2.99 -8.11 2.19
N TYR A 78 1.76 -8.05 2.68
CA TYR A 78 0.66 -7.31 2.10
C TYR A 78 0.20 -6.28 3.13
N TYR A 79 0.38 -5.01 2.79
CA TYR A 79 -0.11 -3.87 3.56
C TYR A 79 -1.40 -3.37 2.91
N ASP A 80 -2.40 -3.16 3.75
CA ASP A 80 -3.70 -2.62 3.37
C ASP A 80 -3.89 -1.23 3.98
N GLY A 81 -4.16 -0.27 3.10
CA GLY A 81 -4.29 1.14 3.43
C GLY A 81 -5.62 1.49 4.07
N ALA A 82 -5.89 2.78 4.23
CA ALA A 82 -7.16 3.25 4.82
C ALA A 82 -8.28 3.34 3.77
N LEU A 83 -7.95 3.34 2.48
CA LEU A 83 -8.94 3.33 1.41
C LEU A 83 -9.44 1.93 1.14
N SER A 84 -10.64 1.86 0.60
CA SER A 84 -11.32 0.67 0.12
C SER A 84 -12.40 1.13 -0.86
N ASP A 85 -12.94 0.19 -1.64
CA ASP A 85 -14.10 0.47 -2.50
C ASP A 85 -15.26 1.14 -1.72
N SER A 86 -15.42 0.76 -0.46
CA SER A 86 -16.50 1.23 0.41
C SER A 86 -16.26 2.63 1.00
N THR A 87 -15.02 2.96 1.39
CA THR A 87 -14.66 4.29 1.90
C THR A 87 -14.57 5.33 0.79
N ALA A 88 -14.12 4.93 -0.41
CA ALA A 88 -14.14 5.77 -1.61
C ALA A 88 -15.56 6.22 -1.98
N MET A 89 -16.56 5.35 -1.83
CA MET A 89 -17.97 5.69 -2.09
C MET A 89 -18.56 6.65 -1.03
N LEU A 90 -18.13 6.54 0.23
CA LEU A 90 -18.69 7.32 1.34
C LEU A 90 -18.22 8.78 1.36
N PHE A 91 -17.01 9.06 0.91
CA PHE A 91 -16.48 10.43 0.89
C PHE A 91 -16.91 11.25 -0.32
N ASN A 92 -17.39 10.60 -1.39
CA ASN A 92 -18.28 11.25 -2.34
C ASN A 92 -19.68 11.47 -1.74
N TYR A 93 -19.75 11.83 -0.46
CA TYR A 93 -20.86 12.58 0.11
C TYR A 93 -20.82 13.97 -0.55
N VAL A 94 -21.19 13.94 -1.83
CA VAL A 94 -21.63 15.08 -2.56
C VAL A 94 -22.62 15.83 -1.65
N PRO A 95 -22.48 17.16 -1.48
CA PRO A 95 -23.36 17.93 -0.63
C PRO A 95 -24.81 17.49 -0.86
N THR A 96 -25.54 17.25 0.23
CA THR A 96 -26.97 16.88 0.21
C THR A 96 -27.72 17.63 -0.90
N GLY A 97 -28.11 16.92 -1.97
CA GLY A 97 -28.86 17.50 -3.08
C GLY A 97 -28.34 17.19 -4.49
N VAL A 98 -27.25 16.44 -4.66
CA VAL A 98 -26.75 16.09 -6.00
C VAL A 98 -27.28 14.75 -6.50
N GLU A 99 -27.51 14.70 -7.82
CA GLU A 99 -28.06 13.58 -8.58
C GLU A 99 -27.25 12.28 -8.39
N ILE A 100 -27.93 11.13 -8.53
CA ILE A 100 -27.34 9.78 -8.36
C ILE A 100 -26.14 9.56 -9.27
N GLU A 101 -26.14 10.18 -10.44
CA GLU A 101 -25.12 10.06 -11.49
C GLU A 101 -23.75 10.59 -11.04
N ASP A 102 -23.71 11.69 -10.29
CA ASP A 102 -22.46 12.24 -9.75
C ASP A 102 -21.95 11.43 -8.56
N LYS A 103 -22.83 10.74 -7.81
CA LYS A 103 -22.43 9.79 -6.76
C LYS A 103 -21.75 8.54 -7.35
N LEU A 104 -22.22 8.07 -8.50
CA LEU A 104 -21.63 6.94 -9.23
C LEU A 104 -20.25 7.27 -9.82
N SER A 105 -19.94 8.55 -10.05
CA SER A 105 -18.63 8.96 -10.60
C SER A 105 -17.45 8.57 -9.70
N ALA A 106 -17.64 8.55 -8.38
CA ALA A 106 -16.60 8.11 -7.44
C ALA A 106 -16.39 6.59 -7.42
N SER A 107 -17.36 5.79 -7.89
CA SER A 107 -17.17 4.34 -8.11
C SER A 107 -16.14 4.04 -9.20
N ARG A 108 -15.69 5.06 -9.94
CA ARG A 108 -14.56 4.95 -10.87
C ARG A 108 -13.28 4.54 -10.14
N TRP A 109 -13.08 5.05 -8.94
CA TRP A 109 -11.92 4.74 -8.10
C TRP A 109 -12.13 3.40 -7.39
N SER A 110 -11.06 2.60 -7.32
CA SER A 110 -10.99 1.45 -6.41
C SER A 110 -10.09 1.80 -5.23
N ASP A 111 -9.65 0.79 -4.49
CA ASP A 111 -8.49 0.91 -3.61
C ASP A 111 -7.24 1.38 -4.38
N ILE A 112 -6.48 2.30 -3.79
CA ILE A 112 -5.27 2.91 -4.37
C ILE A 112 -4.11 3.01 -3.36
N ASP A 113 -4.28 2.58 -2.12
CA ASP A 113 -3.25 2.68 -1.07
C ASP A 113 -2.73 1.32 -0.57
N ASP A 114 -3.14 0.23 -1.23
CA ASP A 114 -2.56 -1.09 -1.06
C ASP A 114 -1.11 -1.20 -1.54
N MET A 115 -0.34 -2.04 -0.85
CA MET A 115 1.02 -2.38 -1.22
C MET A 115 1.35 -3.84 -0.94
N MET A 116 2.15 -4.42 -1.83
CA MET A 116 2.69 -5.75 -1.68
C MET A 116 4.21 -5.73 -1.80
N MET A 117 4.89 -6.41 -0.88
CA MET A 117 6.35 -6.53 -0.88
C MET A 117 6.76 -7.97 -0.59
N PHE A 118 7.70 -8.50 -1.34
CA PHE A 118 8.14 -9.87 -1.13
C PHE A 118 9.51 -10.16 -1.75
N THR A 119 10.12 -11.24 -1.31
CA THR A 119 11.34 -11.77 -1.89
C THR A 119 11.02 -12.81 -2.96
N ALA A 120 11.60 -12.63 -4.15
CA ALA A 120 11.41 -13.49 -5.30
C ALA A 120 12.74 -14.05 -5.83
N LYS A 121 12.70 -15.28 -6.32
CA LYS A 121 13.74 -15.92 -7.12
C LYS A 121 13.38 -15.82 -8.60
N ALA A 122 14.34 -15.41 -9.42
CA ALA A 122 14.19 -15.43 -10.86
C ALA A 122 14.01 -16.86 -11.36
N ARG A 123 13.32 -17.02 -12.50
CA ARG A 123 13.19 -18.32 -13.17
C ARG A 123 14.57 -18.84 -13.58
N ASP A 124 14.72 -20.16 -13.65
CA ASP A 124 16.00 -20.77 -14.03
C ASP A 124 16.52 -20.23 -15.37
N GLY A 125 17.75 -19.72 -15.37
CA GLY A 125 18.38 -19.09 -16.53
C GLY A 125 18.02 -17.62 -16.77
N GLN A 126 17.16 -17.02 -15.93
CA GLN A 126 16.86 -15.60 -15.91
C GLN A 126 17.47 -14.93 -14.67
N TRP A 127 17.65 -13.61 -14.75
CA TRP A 127 18.24 -12.79 -13.70
C TRP A 127 17.41 -11.51 -13.54
N PHE A 128 17.30 -11.03 -12.31
CA PHE A 128 16.89 -9.66 -12.06
C PHE A 128 18.05 -8.72 -12.34
N TYR A 129 17.76 -7.56 -12.91
CA TYR A 129 18.75 -6.54 -13.22
C TYR A 129 18.43 -5.26 -12.44
N GLY A 130 19.49 -4.55 -12.07
CA GLY A 130 19.44 -3.29 -11.36
C GLY A 130 20.71 -2.51 -11.65
N ARG A 131 20.84 -1.33 -11.05
CA ARG A 131 21.93 -0.40 -11.30
C ARG A 131 22.44 0.18 -9.98
N VAL A 132 23.74 0.33 -9.90
CA VAL A 132 24.46 0.91 -8.76
C VAL A 132 25.55 1.86 -9.25
N PRO A 133 25.92 2.90 -8.49
CA PRO A 133 27.05 3.74 -8.82
C PRO A 133 28.35 2.93 -8.98
N LEU A 134 29.12 3.23 -10.04
CA LEU A 134 30.42 2.62 -10.31
C LEU A 134 31.38 2.76 -9.12
N ALA A 135 31.29 3.88 -8.41
CA ALA A 135 32.08 4.13 -7.20
C ALA A 135 31.89 3.03 -6.15
N LEU A 136 30.64 2.59 -5.88
CA LEU A 136 30.38 1.51 -4.92
C LEU A 136 31.04 0.21 -5.35
N MET A 137 31.06 -0.07 -6.65
CA MET A 137 31.69 -1.27 -7.18
C MET A 137 33.22 -1.24 -7.06
N LYS A 138 33.84 -0.07 -7.24
CA LYS A 138 35.26 0.13 -6.99
C LYS A 138 35.61 -0.04 -5.51
N ILE A 139 34.80 0.52 -4.61
CA ILE A 139 34.99 0.36 -3.15
C ILE A 139 34.95 -1.12 -2.79
N HIS A 140 33.94 -1.85 -3.28
CA HIS A 140 33.81 -3.29 -3.06
C HIS A 140 35.05 -4.07 -3.54
N SER A 141 35.58 -3.73 -4.72
CA SER A 141 36.79 -4.36 -5.28
C SER A 141 38.10 -3.99 -4.56
N GLY A 142 38.07 -3.03 -3.63
CA GLY A 142 39.25 -2.49 -2.94
C GLY A 142 40.04 -1.45 -3.75
N ASP A 143 39.62 -1.11 -4.97
CA ASP A 143 40.25 -0.08 -5.82
C ASP A 143 39.79 1.34 -5.43
N ILE A 144 40.05 1.69 -4.17
CA ILE A 144 39.58 2.92 -3.58
C ILE A 144 40.36 4.15 -4.10
N ALA A 145 41.63 3.95 -4.44
CA ALA A 145 42.51 5.03 -4.90
C ALA A 145 42.14 5.57 -6.30
N SER A 146 41.40 4.80 -7.11
CA SER A 146 41.00 5.21 -8.47
C SER A 146 39.63 5.89 -8.54
N ILE A 147 38.93 6.02 -7.40
CA ILE A 147 37.59 6.59 -7.34
C ILE A 147 37.66 8.09 -7.65
N ARG A 148 36.88 8.52 -8.62
CA ARG A 148 36.70 9.92 -9.02
C ARG A 148 35.25 10.33 -8.81
N PHE A 149 35.01 11.63 -8.73
CA PHE A 149 33.65 12.20 -8.67
C PHE A 149 32.72 11.63 -9.77
N GLN A 150 33.22 11.49 -11.00
CA GLN A 150 32.45 10.95 -12.12
C GLN A 150 31.99 9.50 -11.89
N ASP A 151 32.70 8.70 -11.09
CA ASP A 151 32.32 7.32 -10.81
C ASP A 151 31.07 7.26 -9.91
N TRP A 152 30.77 8.31 -9.15
CA TRP A 152 29.53 8.42 -8.37
C TRP A 152 28.31 8.80 -9.21
N LEU A 153 28.53 9.42 -10.37
CA LEU A 153 27.49 9.80 -11.32
C LEU A 153 27.22 8.74 -12.38
N THR A 154 28.12 7.75 -12.49
CA THR A 154 28.04 6.72 -13.52
C THR A 154 27.43 5.46 -12.91
N ASP A 155 26.25 5.08 -13.38
CA ASP A 155 25.59 3.84 -12.95
C ASP A 155 26.08 2.64 -13.77
N VAL A 156 26.24 1.50 -13.11
CA VAL A 156 26.62 0.21 -13.69
C VAL A 156 25.51 -0.80 -13.44
N THR A 157 25.19 -1.59 -14.46
CA THR A 157 24.21 -2.67 -14.33
C THR A 157 24.78 -3.85 -13.56
N ILE A 158 24.03 -4.33 -12.57
CA ILE A 158 24.29 -5.54 -11.81
C ILE A 158 23.10 -6.49 -11.94
N ALA A 159 23.33 -7.76 -11.64
CA ALA A 159 22.33 -8.80 -11.72
C ALA A 159 22.29 -9.67 -10.46
N SER A 160 21.13 -10.23 -10.13
CA SER A 160 20.96 -11.23 -9.07
C SER A 160 19.89 -12.25 -9.43
N GLU A 161 20.05 -13.48 -8.92
CA GLU A 161 19.00 -14.50 -8.98
C GLU A 161 17.85 -14.19 -8.01
N TYR A 162 18.12 -13.41 -6.96
CA TYR A 162 17.16 -13.07 -5.92
C TYR A 162 16.94 -11.56 -5.87
N ALA A 163 15.69 -11.15 -5.70
CA ALA A 163 15.33 -9.76 -5.52
C ALA A 163 14.21 -9.60 -4.49
N GLU A 164 14.21 -8.45 -3.83
CA GLU A 164 13.10 -7.91 -3.07
C GLU A 164 12.28 -7.02 -4.01
N ILE A 165 11.00 -7.34 -4.18
CA ILE A 165 10.10 -6.68 -5.12
C ILE A 165 8.98 -5.99 -4.35
N ALA A 166 8.70 -4.73 -4.68
CA ALA A 166 7.59 -3.97 -4.12
C ALA A 166 6.66 -3.49 -5.24
N TRP A 167 5.35 -3.69 -5.05
CA TRP A 167 4.26 -3.20 -5.88
C TRP A 167 3.39 -2.26 -5.06
N PHE A 168 3.19 -1.05 -5.55
CA PHE A 168 2.41 -0.01 -4.85
C PHE A 168 1.88 1.01 -5.86
N MET A 169 0.82 1.72 -5.49
CA MET A 169 0.33 2.88 -6.24
C MET A 169 0.82 4.19 -5.66
N ARG A 170 1.00 5.19 -6.53
CA ARG A 170 1.35 6.56 -6.13
C ARG A 170 0.61 7.61 -6.94
N PRO A 171 0.24 8.75 -6.35
CA PRO A 171 -0.19 9.91 -7.10
C PRO A 171 0.94 10.47 -7.96
N LEU A 172 0.60 10.94 -9.16
CA LEU A 172 1.45 11.67 -10.08
C LEU A 172 1.05 13.14 -10.08
N ASN A 173 2.01 14.04 -10.34
CA ASN A 173 1.71 15.45 -10.55
C ASN A 173 1.00 15.71 -11.89
N GLU A 174 0.59 16.96 -12.13
CA GLU A 174 -0.09 17.41 -13.37
C GLU A 174 0.67 17.05 -14.67
N VAL A 175 1.99 16.99 -14.60
CA VAL A 175 2.90 16.66 -15.72
C VAL A 175 3.17 15.14 -15.84
N GLY A 176 2.64 14.32 -14.92
CA GLY A 176 2.84 12.87 -14.89
C GLY A 176 4.20 12.45 -14.31
N MET A 177 4.82 13.30 -13.49
CA MET A 177 6.05 12.99 -12.77
C MET A 177 5.76 12.56 -11.33
N LEU A 178 6.68 11.77 -10.76
CA LEU A 178 6.64 11.28 -9.37
C LEU A 178 6.83 12.36 -8.29
N ASN A 179 7.06 13.62 -8.69
CA ASN A 179 7.31 14.75 -7.80
C ASN A 179 6.12 15.68 -7.78
N ASN A 180 5.46 15.84 -6.64
CA ASN A 180 4.56 16.98 -6.47
C ASN A 180 5.34 18.17 -5.86
N PRO A 181 5.49 19.31 -6.54
CA PRO A 181 5.75 20.56 -5.83
C PRO A 181 4.53 20.89 -4.97
N ASP A 182 4.74 21.36 -3.75
CA ASP A 182 3.65 21.82 -2.88
C ASP A 182 2.82 22.90 -3.61
N PRO A 183 1.53 22.65 -3.90
CA PRO A 183 0.67 23.62 -4.58
C PRO A 183 0.51 24.94 -3.81
N GLN A 184 0.71 24.93 -2.50
CA GLN A 184 0.64 26.13 -1.65
C GLN A 184 1.96 26.92 -1.62
N LYS A 185 3.05 26.35 -2.15
CA LYS A 185 4.37 27.00 -2.23
C LYS A 185 5.01 26.83 -3.62
N PRO A 186 4.35 27.27 -4.70
CA PRO A 186 4.81 27.09 -6.09
C PRO A 186 6.14 27.79 -6.39
N ASN A 187 6.55 28.75 -5.56
CA ASN A 187 7.80 29.51 -5.71
C ASN A 187 8.94 29.00 -4.82
N ASN A 188 8.70 27.95 -4.01
CA ASN A 188 9.74 27.41 -3.16
C ASN A 188 10.62 26.46 -3.97
N THR A 189 11.65 27.02 -4.59
CA THR A 189 12.73 26.27 -5.25
C THR A 189 13.67 25.59 -4.27
N ASP A 190 13.44 25.72 -2.95
CA ASP A 190 14.10 24.91 -1.94
C ASP A 190 13.57 23.47 -1.99
N TYR A 191 14.01 22.74 -3.02
CA TYR A 191 14.34 21.32 -2.89
C TYR A 191 15.49 21.22 -1.88
N SER A 192 15.17 21.52 -0.63
CA SER A 192 16.16 21.68 0.41
C SER A 192 16.74 20.31 0.72
N TYR A 193 18.03 20.18 0.43
CA TYR A 193 18.93 19.12 0.87
C TYR A 193 19.07 19.05 2.41
N SER A 194 18.25 19.79 3.17
CA SER A 194 18.33 19.79 4.62
C SER A 194 17.83 18.46 5.21
N PRO A 195 18.58 17.84 6.13
CA PRO A 195 18.07 16.75 6.95
C PRO A 195 16.84 17.13 7.80
N SER A 196 16.51 18.43 7.91
CA SER A 196 15.39 18.98 8.69
C SER A 196 14.21 19.52 7.86
N SER A 197 14.22 19.37 6.54
CA SER A 197 13.07 19.75 5.69
C SER A 197 12.57 18.50 5.00
N THR A 198 11.31 18.12 5.24
CA THR A 198 10.57 17.02 4.59
C THR A 198 10.72 17.11 3.06
N PRO A 199 11.66 16.38 2.42
CA PRO A 199 12.13 16.77 1.10
C PRO A 199 11.52 15.92 0.00
N VAL A 200 10.27 15.48 0.17
CA VAL A 200 9.31 15.43 -0.93
C VAL A 200 7.93 15.70 -0.35
N ASN A 201 7.36 16.84 -0.69
CA ASN A 201 5.96 17.12 -0.41
C ASN A 201 5.13 16.24 -1.36
N ASP A 202 5.02 14.95 -1.04
CA ASP A 202 4.03 14.05 -1.63
C ASP A 202 2.63 14.50 -1.18
N VAL A 203 2.24 15.68 -1.64
CA VAL A 203 0.89 16.18 -1.49
C VAL A 203 0.09 15.46 -2.57
N ILE A 204 -1.09 14.95 -2.23
CA ILE A 204 -2.03 14.50 -3.26
C ILE A 204 -2.37 15.75 -4.10
N PRO A 205 -2.12 15.75 -5.42
CA PRO A 205 -2.57 16.84 -6.26
C PRO A 205 -4.09 16.93 -6.08
N VAL A 206 -4.56 18.02 -5.47
CA VAL A 206 -5.99 18.29 -5.38
C VAL A 206 -6.40 18.72 -6.79
N VAL A 207 -7.24 17.88 -7.38
CA VAL A 207 -7.68 17.80 -8.78
C VAL A 207 -7.99 19.15 -9.42
N ASP A 208 -7.83 19.33 -10.73
CA ASP A 208 -8.57 20.30 -11.54
C ASP A 208 -9.01 19.58 -12.82
N LEU A 209 -10.18 18.94 -12.80
CA LEU A 209 -10.60 17.97 -13.82
C LEU A 209 -11.04 18.66 -15.10
N ASN A 210 -11.42 19.94 -15.03
CA ASN A 210 -11.87 20.71 -16.17
C ASN A 210 -10.71 21.52 -16.82
N GLY A 211 -9.53 21.56 -16.18
CA GLY A 211 -8.35 22.26 -16.66
C GLY A 211 -8.44 23.78 -16.53
N ASP A 212 -9.24 24.31 -15.60
CA ASP A 212 -9.44 25.74 -15.34
C ASP A 212 -8.50 26.31 -14.25
N ASN A 213 -7.62 25.48 -13.71
CA ASN A 213 -6.76 25.64 -12.55
C ASN A 213 -7.51 25.84 -11.22
N ILE A 214 -8.73 25.30 -11.07
CA ILE A 214 -9.51 25.30 -9.83
C ILE A 214 -9.59 23.88 -9.24
N PRO A 215 -9.24 23.70 -7.95
CA PRO A 215 -9.31 22.40 -7.33
C PRO A 215 -10.70 21.73 -7.33
N ASP A 216 -10.90 20.52 -7.88
CA ASP A 216 -12.17 19.79 -7.80
C ASP A 216 -12.46 19.32 -6.36
N PRO A 217 -13.74 19.22 -6.00
CA PRO A 217 -14.14 18.86 -4.64
C PRO A 217 -14.06 17.35 -4.31
N ASP A 218 -13.58 16.46 -5.17
CA ASP A 218 -13.73 15.00 -4.99
C ASP A 218 -12.70 14.36 -4.04
N GLY A 219 -11.57 15.02 -3.79
CA GLY A 219 -10.55 14.60 -2.82
C GLY A 219 -9.69 13.38 -3.22
N MET A 220 -9.81 12.89 -4.45
CA MET A 220 -9.02 11.76 -4.97
C MET A 220 -7.90 12.26 -5.89
N PRO A 221 -6.74 11.59 -6.00
CA PRO A 221 -5.70 12.02 -6.94
C PRO A 221 -6.11 11.76 -8.40
N ASP A 222 -6.05 12.76 -9.28
CA ASP A 222 -6.42 12.65 -10.71
C ASP A 222 -5.63 11.61 -11.50
N ARG A 223 -4.34 11.50 -11.19
CA ARG A 223 -3.41 10.61 -11.87
C ARG A 223 -2.69 9.81 -10.83
N VAL A 224 -2.79 8.50 -10.94
CA VAL A 224 -2.06 7.57 -10.10
C VAL A 224 -1.34 6.56 -10.99
N ALA A 225 -0.13 6.21 -10.58
CA ALA A 225 0.72 5.26 -11.25
C ALA A 225 0.87 4.00 -10.43
N LEU A 226 0.74 2.85 -11.09
CA LEU A 226 1.21 1.59 -10.54
C LEU A 226 2.72 1.51 -10.70
N CYS A 227 3.40 1.40 -9.56
CA CYS A 227 4.84 1.33 -9.47
C CYS A 227 5.28 -0.10 -9.12
N ARG A 228 6.39 -0.52 -9.71
CA ARG A 228 7.08 -1.78 -9.41
C ARG A 228 8.55 -1.46 -9.17
N ARG A 229 9.03 -1.79 -7.98
CA ARG A 229 10.43 -1.61 -7.59
C ARG A 229 11.10 -2.96 -7.40
N VAL A 230 12.32 -3.11 -7.93
CA VAL A 230 13.13 -4.32 -7.79
C VAL A 230 14.45 -3.95 -7.14
N MET A 231 14.76 -4.60 -6.04
CA MET A 231 16.00 -4.42 -5.29
C MET A 231 16.72 -5.76 -5.22
N LEU A 232 17.93 -5.79 -5.74
CA LEU A 232 18.72 -7.01 -5.86
C LEU A 232 19.27 -7.44 -4.51
N ILE A 233 19.10 -8.73 -4.19
CA ILE A 233 19.65 -9.35 -2.98
C ILE A 233 21.05 -9.84 -3.35
N ARG A 234 22.08 -9.14 -2.87
CA ARG A 234 23.50 -9.37 -3.18
C ARG A 234 24.35 -9.25 -1.91
N PRO A 235 24.28 -10.22 -0.98
CA PRO A 235 25.05 -10.19 0.26
C PRO A 235 26.57 -10.22 0.02
N ASP A 236 27.01 -10.61 -1.18
CA ASP A 236 28.40 -10.56 -1.60
C ASP A 236 28.90 -9.13 -1.89
N LEU A 237 28.01 -8.19 -2.23
CA LEU A 237 28.35 -6.80 -2.56
C LEU A 237 28.36 -5.88 -1.33
N ASP A 238 28.66 -6.39 -0.15
CA ASP A 238 28.75 -5.57 1.05
C ASP A 238 29.78 -4.44 0.88
N VAL A 239 29.35 -3.20 1.15
CA VAL A 239 30.20 -2.00 1.02
C VAL A 239 30.24 -1.22 2.32
N SER A 240 31.39 -1.18 2.98
CA SER A 240 31.63 -0.26 4.10
C SER A 240 32.23 1.05 3.58
N ILE A 241 31.44 2.12 3.52
CA ILE A 241 31.95 3.44 3.16
C ILE A 241 32.69 4.02 4.38
N SER A 242 34.01 3.85 4.46
CA SER A 242 34.85 4.66 5.35
C SER A 242 34.95 6.08 4.79
N LYS A 243 35.13 7.10 5.65
CA LYS A 243 35.39 8.47 5.16
C LYS A 243 36.69 8.44 4.36
N LEU A 244 36.57 8.38 3.04
CA LEU A 244 37.69 8.41 2.11
C LEU A 244 37.93 9.85 1.71
N SER A 245 39.19 10.27 1.64
CA SER A 245 39.56 11.66 1.36
C SER A 245 39.12 12.17 -0.03
N ALA A 246 38.59 11.30 -0.89
CA ALA A 246 38.04 11.61 -2.22
C ALA A 246 36.50 11.52 -2.27
N VAL A 247 35.83 11.30 -1.13
CA VAL A 247 34.37 11.22 -1.05
C VAL A 247 33.80 12.63 -0.92
N PRO A 248 32.88 13.05 -1.81
CA PRO A 248 32.18 14.32 -1.68
C PRO A 248 31.40 14.37 -0.35
N ASP A 249 31.34 15.52 0.30
CA ASP A 249 30.56 15.75 1.53
C ASP A 249 29.03 15.82 1.25
N ASP A 250 28.53 14.95 0.37
CA ASP A 250 27.13 14.87 -0.05
C ASP A 250 26.59 13.45 0.21
N GLU A 251 25.78 13.32 1.26
CA GLU A 251 25.18 12.06 1.73
C GLU A 251 24.28 11.41 0.66
N GLN A 252 23.62 12.22 -0.17
CA GLN A 252 22.76 11.73 -1.23
C GLN A 252 23.57 11.11 -2.35
N LEU A 253 24.69 11.74 -2.74
CA LEU A 253 25.56 11.22 -3.78
C LEU A 253 26.16 9.87 -3.39
N ILE A 254 26.54 9.73 -2.12
CA ILE A 254 27.26 8.56 -1.61
C ILE A 254 26.34 7.44 -1.12
N ALA A 255 25.02 7.61 -1.29
CA ALA A 255 24.01 6.64 -0.84
C ALA A 255 24.10 6.35 0.68
N ALA A 256 24.53 7.32 1.48
CA ALA A 256 24.71 7.14 2.92
C ALA A 256 23.36 7.21 3.66
N PRO A 257 23.18 6.43 4.73
CA PRO A 257 22.07 6.65 5.66
C PRO A 257 22.18 8.05 6.27
N LEU A 258 21.06 8.76 6.38
CA LEU A 258 21.02 10.08 7.01
C LEU A 258 21.40 9.99 8.50
N PRO A 259 22.06 11.03 9.03
CA PRO A 259 22.19 11.19 10.46
C PRO A 259 20.81 11.39 11.07
N VAL A 260 20.64 10.79 12.25
CA VAL A 260 19.42 10.89 13.04
C VAL A 260 19.36 12.27 13.70
N ASP A 261 18.29 13.03 13.47
CA ASP A 261 18.03 14.27 14.20
C ASP A 261 17.20 13.97 15.44
N LEU A 262 17.72 14.43 16.57
CA LEU A 262 17.14 14.20 17.88
C LEU A 262 15.89 15.05 18.21
N ASN A 263 15.44 15.89 17.28
CA ASN A 263 14.24 16.71 17.42
C ASN A 263 13.25 16.55 16.27
N ASP A 264 13.53 15.65 15.32
CA ASP A 264 12.71 15.43 14.14
C ASP A 264 12.39 13.93 13.99
N ALA A 265 11.11 13.59 14.17
CA ALA A 265 10.61 12.23 14.02
C ALA A 265 10.71 11.73 12.57
N ASP A 266 10.65 12.62 11.57
CA ASP A 266 10.74 12.27 10.15
C ASP A 266 12.17 11.87 9.75
N SER A 267 13.18 12.27 10.52
CA SER A 267 14.57 11.86 10.30
C SER A 267 14.74 10.32 10.36
N PHE A 268 13.93 9.63 11.17
CA PHE A 268 13.92 8.17 11.27
C PHE A 268 13.27 7.50 10.07
N ARG A 269 12.16 8.09 9.61
CA ARG A 269 11.37 7.56 8.51
C ARG A 269 12.17 7.51 7.23
N TYR A 270 12.90 8.58 6.95
CA TYR A 270 13.60 8.73 5.69
C TYR A 270 15.09 8.38 5.74
N GLN A 271 15.55 7.75 6.83
CA GLN A 271 16.97 7.51 7.05
C GLN A 271 17.66 6.78 5.89
N MET A 272 16.96 5.83 5.28
CA MET A 272 17.49 5.00 4.19
C MET A 272 17.18 5.52 2.79
N ARG A 273 16.51 6.68 2.65
CA ARG A 273 16.00 7.16 1.35
C ARG A 273 17.09 7.27 0.30
N PHE A 274 18.28 7.79 0.65
CA PHE A 274 19.36 8.00 -0.32
C PHE A 274 19.96 6.70 -0.85
N ALA A 275 20.02 5.68 -0.01
CA ALA A 275 20.46 4.35 -0.44
C ALA A 275 19.52 3.78 -1.51
N TYR A 276 18.22 3.91 -1.28
CA TYR A 276 17.19 3.48 -2.22
C TYR A 276 17.13 4.39 -3.47
N GLN A 277 17.30 5.69 -3.34
CA GLN A 277 17.29 6.60 -4.48
C GLN A 277 18.43 6.33 -5.47
N ARG A 278 19.62 5.95 -4.97
CA ARG A 278 20.83 5.76 -5.79
C ARG A 278 21.08 4.32 -6.21
N THR A 279 20.54 3.34 -5.49
CA THR A 279 20.88 1.93 -5.71
C THR A 279 19.64 1.05 -5.82
N ASP A 280 19.69 0.08 -6.73
CA ASP A 280 18.71 -1.02 -6.78
C ASP A 280 19.19 -2.22 -5.95
N LEU A 281 19.84 -1.98 -4.81
CA LEU A 281 20.26 -3.04 -3.89
C LEU A 281 19.27 -3.15 -2.74
N SER A 282 18.98 -4.37 -2.30
CA SER A 282 18.33 -4.59 -1.01
C SER A 282 19.36 -4.37 0.09
N VAL A 283 19.11 -3.37 0.93
CA VAL A 283 20.10 -2.84 1.88
C VAL A 283 19.48 -2.58 3.24
N ARG A 284 20.29 -2.72 4.29
CA ARG A 284 19.95 -2.36 5.65
C ARG A 284 20.97 -1.40 6.23
N LYS A 285 20.53 -0.65 7.24
CA LYS A 285 21.43 0.05 8.14
C LYS A 285 22.02 -0.92 9.15
N HIS A 286 23.30 -0.77 9.44
CA HIS A 286 24.00 -1.52 10.47
C HIS A 286 24.78 -0.56 11.36
N TRP A 287 24.69 -0.73 12.68
CA TRP A 287 25.45 0.09 13.62
C TRP A 287 26.90 -0.39 13.67
N ASP A 288 27.83 0.46 13.23
CA ASP A 288 29.27 0.25 13.38
C ASP A 288 29.74 0.83 14.71
N ALA A 289 29.78 -0.02 15.73
CA ALA A 289 30.17 0.36 17.09
C ALA A 289 31.60 0.91 17.21
N ALA A 290 32.51 0.53 16.30
CA ALA A 290 33.89 0.99 16.33
C ALA A 290 34.02 2.47 15.92
N ASN A 291 33.10 2.94 15.07
CA ASN A 291 33.11 4.29 14.52
C ASN A 291 31.88 5.12 14.92
N SER A 292 31.03 4.58 15.81
CA SER A 292 29.79 5.19 16.30
C SER A 292 28.91 5.79 15.19
N ARG A 293 28.67 5.01 14.13
CA ARG A 293 27.90 5.47 12.96
C ARG A 293 27.11 4.35 12.32
N PHE A 294 26.07 4.71 11.56
CA PHE A 294 25.39 3.77 10.68
C PHE A 294 26.18 3.55 9.40
N VAL A 295 26.27 2.28 8.98
CA VAL A 295 26.84 1.87 7.69
C VAL A 295 25.80 1.09 6.89
N LEU A 296 25.91 1.15 5.57
CA LEU A 296 25.08 0.38 4.67
C LEU A 296 25.61 -1.06 4.59
N LYS A 297 24.72 -2.05 4.65
CA LYS A 297 25.02 -3.45 4.34
C LYS A 297 23.99 -4.01 3.37
N THR A 298 24.41 -4.89 2.47
CA THR A 298 23.50 -5.57 1.56
C THR A 298 22.83 -6.74 2.26
N ASN A 299 21.55 -6.94 1.96
CA ASN A 299 20.76 -7.98 2.60
C ASN A 299 20.98 -9.35 1.99
N SER A 300 20.86 -10.37 2.84
CA SER A 300 20.59 -11.76 2.46
C SER A 300 19.12 -12.12 2.70
N LEU A 301 18.68 -13.30 2.22
CA LEU A 301 17.35 -13.82 2.55
C LEU A 301 17.13 -14.01 4.05
N ALA A 302 18.19 -14.33 4.80
CA ALA A 302 18.13 -14.46 6.26
C ALA A 302 17.93 -13.11 6.94
N ASP A 303 18.62 -12.06 6.47
CA ASP A 303 18.48 -10.71 7.02
C ASP A 303 17.06 -10.16 6.79
N LEU A 304 16.47 -10.44 5.62
CA LEU A 304 15.13 -9.97 5.22
C LEU A 304 13.97 -10.66 5.95
N GLN A 305 14.23 -11.73 6.70
CA GLN A 305 13.20 -12.30 7.57
C GLN A 305 12.80 -11.31 8.66
N ARG A 306 13.73 -10.43 9.06
CA ARG A 306 13.50 -9.43 10.08
C ARG A 306 12.88 -8.17 9.46
N PRO A 307 11.69 -7.73 9.92
CA PRO A 307 11.01 -6.57 9.36
C PRO A 307 11.85 -5.29 9.28
N GLU A 308 12.76 -5.04 10.23
CA GLU A 308 13.59 -3.82 10.26
C GLU A 308 14.59 -3.70 9.09
N ASN A 309 14.92 -4.82 8.46
CA ASN A 309 15.89 -4.86 7.36
C ASN A 309 15.23 -4.74 5.98
N ARG A 310 13.90 -4.79 5.94
CA ARG A 310 13.11 -4.78 4.71
C ARG A 310 12.98 -3.37 4.16
N PHE A 311 12.68 -3.30 2.89
CA PHE A 311 12.47 -2.05 2.18
C PHE A 311 11.45 -1.15 2.89
N ALA A 312 11.81 0.12 3.03
CA ALA A 312 10.98 1.18 3.62
C ALA A 312 10.42 0.91 5.04
N HIS A 313 11.01 -0.03 5.80
CA HIS A 313 10.64 -0.24 7.19
C HIS A 313 11.49 0.60 8.14
N TYR A 314 10.88 1.09 9.21
CA TYR A 314 11.53 1.88 10.25
C TYR A 314 10.88 1.63 11.61
N SER A 315 11.58 2.00 12.68
CA SER A 315 11.05 1.92 14.05
C SER A 315 10.87 3.33 14.59
N LEU A 316 9.71 3.60 15.19
CA LEU A 316 9.43 4.87 15.86
C LEU A 316 10.08 4.89 17.25
N PRO A 317 10.85 5.93 17.60
CA PRO A 317 11.36 6.07 18.96
C PRO A 317 10.21 6.43 19.91
N VAL A 318 10.09 5.69 21.03
CA VAL A 318 9.12 5.96 22.11
C VAL A 318 9.73 6.91 23.13
N ASN A 319 10.96 6.62 23.53
CA ASN A 319 11.80 7.37 24.45
C ASN A 319 13.26 6.98 24.21
N ALA A 320 14.17 7.41 25.08
CA ALA A 320 15.61 7.15 24.92
C ALA A 320 15.97 5.65 24.82
N ASN A 321 15.16 4.75 25.38
CA ASN A 321 15.50 3.32 25.50
C ASN A 321 14.48 2.39 24.82
N GLN A 322 13.33 2.89 24.36
CA GLN A 322 12.27 2.07 23.78
C GLN A 322 11.93 2.53 22.37
N ALA A 323 11.64 1.58 21.47
CA ALA A 323 11.17 1.84 20.10
C ALA A 323 9.96 0.96 19.77
N SER A 324 9.13 1.37 18.81
CA SER A 324 8.13 0.49 18.23
C SER A 324 8.81 -0.69 17.52
N LEU A 325 8.09 -1.80 17.35
CA LEU A 325 8.45 -2.76 16.32
C LEU A 325 8.43 -2.11 14.92
N PRO A 326 9.09 -2.70 13.92
CA PRO A 326 9.22 -2.07 12.61
C PRO A 326 7.88 -1.89 11.91
N ILE A 327 7.60 -0.64 11.53
CA ILE A 327 6.43 -0.22 10.77
C ILE A 327 6.86 0.25 9.38
N LEU A 328 5.91 0.31 8.46
CA LEU A 328 6.15 0.78 7.11
C LEU A 328 6.19 2.31 7.08
N ALA A 329 7.13 2.90 6.36
CA ALA A 329 7.17 4.32 6.07
C ALA A 329 6.09 4.70 5.05
N LEU A 330 5.10 5.48 5.50
CA LEU A 330 4.07 6.08 4.65
C LEU A 330 4.25 7.60 4.61
N THR A 331 3.59 8.27 3.67
CA THR A 331 3.61 9.74 3.62
C THR A 331 2.94 10.31 4.88
N ASN A 332 3.55 11.36 5.44
CA ASN A 332 2.90 12.19 6.44
C ASN A 332 2.05 13.19 5.69
N GLU A 333 0.80 12.86 5.42
CA GLU A 333 -0.12 13.77 4.75
C GLU A 333 -0.66 14.80 5.72
N ALA A 334 0.26 15.61 6.26
CA ALA A 334 -0.02 16.81 7.04
C ALA A 334 -0.61 17.93 6.18
N ASN A 335 -1.43 17.61 5.17
CA ASN A 335 -2.35 18.58 4.62
C ASN A 335 -3.51 18.68 5.62
N SER A 336 -3.28 19.49 6.65
CA SER A 336 -4.15 19.69 7.82
C SER A 336 -5.59 20.10 7.51
N ASN A 337 -5.99 20.24 6.23
CA ASN A 337 -7.33 20.58 5.77
C ASN A 337 -7.70 19.98 4.38
N GLY A 338 -7.32 18.73 4.09
CA GLY A 338 -7.62 18.07 2.82
C GLY A 338 -8.76 17.03 2.89
N ASN A 339 -9.58 16.95 1.84
CA ASN A 339 -10.65 15.95 1.67
C ASN A 339 -10.18 14.50 1.87
N TYR A 340 -8.94 14.17 1.45
CA TYR A 340 -8.34 12.85 1.67
C TYR A 340 -8.07 12.53 3.15
N LEU A 341 -7.63 13.53 3.93
CA LEU A 341 -7.42 13.39 5.38
C LEU A 341 -8.76 13.13 6.08
N ASP A 342 -9.82 13.81 5.67
CA ASP A 342 -11.16 13.58 6.20
C ASP A 342 -11.68 12.18 5.83
N MET A 343 -11.45 11.73 4.60
CA MET A 343 -11.78 10.37 4.14
C MET A 343 -11.06 9.29 4.96
N THR A 344 -9.74 9.39 5.13
CA THR A 344 -8.97 8.43 5.92
C THR A 344 -9.34 8.49 7.40
N ASN A 345 -9.63 9.67 7.95
CA ASN A 345 -10.15 9.81 9.32
C ASN A 345 -11.51 9.13 9.51
N LEU A 346 -12.39 9.21 8.49
CA LEU A 346 -13.70 8.57 8.49
C LEU A 346 -13.57 7.04 8.48
N ALA A 347 -12.65 6.52 7.66
CA ALA A 347 -12.33 5.10 7.58
C ALA A 347 -11.74 4.56 8.90
N MET A 348 -10.96 5.38 9.60
CA MET A 348 -10.11 4.96 10.73
C MET A 348 -10.60 5.35 12.14
N SER A 349 -11.82 5.89 12.27
CA SER A 349 -12.41 6.49 13.49
C SER A 349 -11.83 6.01 14.84
N GLY A 350 -11.26 6.96 15.60
CA GLY A 350 -10.75 6.75 16.97
C GLY A 350 -9.27 6.36 17.08
N VAL A 351 -8.66 5.87 16.00
CA VAL A 351 -7.22 5.61 15.92
C VAL A 351 -6.66 6.61 14.90
N LYS A 352 -6.07 7.71 15.40
CA LYS A 352 -5.63 8.81 14.54
C LYS A 352 -4.11 8.83 14.31
N PRO A 353 -3.53 8.03 13.40
CA PRO A 353 -2.13 8.22 13.00
C PRO A 353 -1.89 9.62 12.47
N ASP A 354 -1.26 10.47 13.27
CA ASP A 354 -0.88 11.80 12.79
C ASP A 354 0.20 11.71 11.70
N ASN A 355 0.81 10.52 11.52
CA ASN A 355 2.06 10.36 10.80
C ASN A 355 2.08 9.23 9.74
N ASP A 356 1.15 8.27 9.66
CA ASP A 356 1.25 7.10 8.75
C ASP A 356 -0.10 6.68 8.13
N ARG A 357 -0.68 7.46 7.20
CA ARG A 357 -1.98 7.14 6.55
C ARG A 357 -2.06 7.40 5.04
N GLY A 358 -0.96 7.75 4.42
CA GLY A 358 -0.94 8.13 3.01
C GLY A 358 -0.31 7.08 2.12
N PHE A 359 0.07 7.51 0.92
CA PHE A 359 0.74 6.66 -0.06
C PHE A 359 2.16 6.26 0.34
N PHE A 360 2.74 5.37 -0.46
CA PHE A 360 4.16 5.10 -0.41
C PHE A 360 4.97 6.39 -0.72
N PRO A 361 6.04 6.73 0.04
CA PRO A 361 6.78 7.96 -0.22
C PRO A 361 7.63 7.92 -1.51
N SER A 362 7.62 9.01 -2.28
CA SER A 362 8.51 9.26 -3.42
C SER A 362 9.96 9.22 -3.01
N ALA A 363 10.27 9.60 -1.77
CA ALA A 363 11.62 9.63 -1.25
C ALA A 363 12.33 8.28 -1.41
N PHE A 364 11.59 7.18 -1.45
CA PHE A 364 12.14 5.84 -1.67
C PHE A 364 12.20 5.42 -3.13
N CYS A 365 11.60 6.18 -4.06
CA CYS A 365 11.72 5.96 -5.51
C CYS A 365 13.08 6.43 -6.03
N ARG A 366 13.52 5.86 -7.15
CA ARG A 366 14.82 6.12 -7.75
C ARG A 366 14.91 7.53 -8.29
N THR A 367 16.06 8.14 -8.10
CA THR A 367 16.39 9.45 -8.62
C THR A 367 17.65 9.43 -9.45
N ASN A 368 17.74 10.38 -10.37
CA ASN A 368 18.94 10.69 -11.11
C ASN A 368 19.45 12.07 -10.69
N LEU A 369 20.77 12.25 -10.75
CA LEU A 369 21.41 13.53 -10.49
C LEU A 369 21.66 14.23 -11.82
N VAL A 370 20.97 15.33 -12.06
CA VAL A 370 21.03 16.11 -13.31
C VAL A 370 21.87 17.37 -13.08
N LEU A 371 22.74 17.69 -14.03
CA LEU A 371 23.57 18.90 -13.95
C LEU A 371 22.69 20.15 -14.13
N ALA A 372 22.61 20.99 -13.10
CA ALA A 372 21.83 22.22 -13.09
C ALA A 372 22.69 23.50 -13.26
N GLY A 373 24.02 23.38 -13.26
CA GLY A 373 24.96 24.49 -13.40
C GLY A 373 26.42 24.06 -13.24
N ASN A 374 27.33 25.00 -12.95
CA ASN A 374 28.75 24.69 -12.72
C ASN A 374 28.94 23.77 -11.50
N ASN A 375 29.01 22.44 -11.74
CA ASN A 375 29.15 21.39 -10.72
C ASN A 375 28.04 21.36 -9.66
N ILE A 376 26.86 21.92 -9.96
CA ILE A 376 25.67 21.82 -9.12
C ILE A 376 24.77 20.76 -9.75
N TYR A 377 24.40 19.75 -8.96
CA TYR A 377 23.51 18.68 -9.37
C TYR A 377 22.16 18.84 -8.65
N THR A 378 21.08 18.60 -9.38
CA THR A 378 19.73 18.54 -8.83
C THR A 378 19.19 17.13 -8.94
N VAL A 379 18.34 16.78 -7.98
CA VAL A 379 17.70 15.46 -7.90
C VAL A 379 16.47 15.48 -8.77
N GLN A 380 16.37 14.54 -9.69
CA GLN A 380 15.18 14.34 -10.50
C GLN A 380 14.70 12.90 -10.35
N HIS A 381 13.42 12.71 -10.01
CA HIS A 381 12.87 11.37 -9.95
C HIS A 381 12.79 10.77 -11.34
N THR A 382 13.17 9.50 -11.42
CA THR A 382 13.07 8.74 -12.67
C THR A 382 11.66 8.18 -12.82
N GLN A 383 11.25 7.85 -14.04
CA GLN A 383 9.97 7.16 -14.28
C GLN A 383 10.16 5.64 -14.39
N GLU A 384 11.26 5.11 -13.85
CA GLU A 384 11.66 3.72 -14.08
C GLU A 384 10.84 2.70 -13.32
N GLU A 385 10.30 3.09 -12.15
CA GLU A 385 9.38 2.24 -11.40
C GLU A 385 7.96 2.24 -11.98
N ILE A 386 7.59 3.21 -12.82
CA ILE A 386 6.22 3.32 -13.33
C ILE A 386 5.97 2.21 -14.36
N VAL A 387 5.08 1.28 -14.00
CA VAL A 387 4.61 0.23 -14.91
C VAL A 387 3.46 0.75 -15.78
N ALA A 388 2.58 1.55 -15.18
CA ALA A 388 1.41 2.12 -15.82
C ALA A 388 0.98 3.40 -15.11
N SER A 389 0.65 4.45 -15.86
CA SER A 389 0.32 5.79 -15.32
C SER A 389 -1.17 6.15 -15.39
N ASN A 390 -2.00 5.25 -15.90
CA ASN A 390 -3.45 5.41 -16.09
C ASN A 390 -4.24 4.32 -15.34
N VAL A 391 -3.66 3.85 -14.25
CA VAL A 391 -4.32 2.94 -13.31
C VAL A 391 -5.22 3.80 -12.41
N VAL A 392 -6.36 3.28 -11.98
CA VAL A 392 -7.30 3.96 -11.06
C VAL A 392 -7.73 3.05 -9.91
N GLY A 393 -7.09 1.88 -9.81
CA GLY A 393 -7.29 0.93 -8.74
C GLY A 393 -6.24 -0.18 -8.76
N PHE A 394 -5.66 -0.45 -7.60
CA PHE A 394 -4.81 -1.59 -7.27
C PHE A 394 -5.28 -2.05 -5.90
N ASP A 395 -6.05 -3.13 -5.92
CA ASP A 395 -6.77 -3.62 -4.76
C ASP A 395 -6.36 -5.08 -4.55
N VAL A 396 -5.74 -5.33 -3.41
CA VAL A 396 -5.26 -6.63 -2.96
C VAL A 396 -6.22 -7.08 -1.86
N ARG A 397 -6.66 -8.33 -1.91
CA ARG A 397 -7.58 -8.89 -0.90
C ARG A 397 -7.14 -10.26 -0.47
N GLY A 398 -7.21 -10.53 0.83
CA GLY A 398 -6.97 -11.85 1.41
C GLY A 398 -8.22 -12.72 1.36
N TYR A 399 -8.08 -14.00 1.05
CA TYR A 399 -9.20 -14.93 1.18
C TYR A 399 -9.46 -15.26 2.65
N ASP A 400 -10.63 -14.88 3.16
CA ASP A 400 -11.11 -15.26 4.47
C ASP A 400 -12.23 -16.29 4.35
N SER A 401 -11.93 -17.53 4.74
CA SER A 401 -12.90 -18.65 4.71
C SER A 401 -14.09 -18.49 5.66
N THR A 402 -13.96 -17.64 6.68
CA THR A 402 -14.94 -17.42 7.75
C THR A 402 -15.76 -16.14 7.57
N ALA A 403 -15.33 -15.24 6.67
CA ALA A 403 -16.09 -14.05 6.33
C ALA A 403 -17.46 -14.43 5.76
N THR A 404 -18.52 -13.88 6.35
CA THR A 404 -19.91 -14.17 5.96
C THR A 404 -20.37 -13.20 4.88
N GLN A 405 -20.99 -13.72 3.82
CA GLN A 405 -21.69 -12.94 2.81
C GLN A 405 -23.18 -12.89 3.13
N LEU A 406 -23.85 -11.82 2.72
CA LEU A 406 -25.26 -11.55 3.04
C LEU A 406 -26.10 -11.44 1.77
N TYR A 407 -27.36 -11.87 1.83
CA TYR A 407 -28.33 -11.56 0.78
C TYR A 407 -28.85 -10.14 0.92
N THR A 408 -29.11 -9.49 -0.21
CA THR A 408 -29.85 -8.23 -0.31
C THR A 408 -31.29 -8.51 -0.77
N PRO A 409 -32.28 -7.75 -0.30
CA PRO A 409 -33.69 -7.89 -0.70
C PRO A 409 -33.97 -7.24 -2.07
N GLY A 410 -33.03 -7.35 -3.01
CA GLY A 410 -33.17 -6.77 -4.34
C GLY A 410 -33.47 -5.25 -4.38
N VAL A 411 -34.00 -4.82 -5.52
CA VAL A 411 -34.48 -3.46 -5.80
C VAL A 411 -35.92 -3.27 -5.29
N ASP A 412 -36.71 -4.34 -5.27
CA ASP A 412 -38.10 -4.31 -4.81
C ASP A 412 -38.24 -4.29 -3.27
N GLY A 413 -37.14 -4.50 -2.54
CA GLY A 413 -37.10 -4.50 -1.08
C GLY A 413 -37.65 -5.78 -0.45
N LEU A 414 -37.79 -6.85 -1.23
CA LEU A 414 -38.27 -8.16 -0.83
C LEU A 414 -37.21 -9.23 -1.11
N TYR A 415 -37.20 -10.31 -0.33
CA TYR A 415 -36.30 -11.44 -0.58
C TYR A 415 -37.02 -12.47 -1.45
N GLY A 416 -36.47 -12.77 -2.63
CA GLY A 416 -36.98 -13.79 -3.54
C GLY A 416 -38.45 -13.57 -3.94
N SER A 417 -39.25 -14.64 -3.95
CA SER A 417 -40.67 -14.55 -4.30
C SER A 417 -41.56 -13.88 -3.26
N LEU A 418 -41.02 -13.34 -2.17
CA LEU A 418 -41.86 -12.78 -1.12
C LEU A 418 -42.64 -11.58 -1.63
N THR A 419 -43.88 -11.48 -1.15
CA THR A 419 -44.77 -10.35 -1.44
C THR A 419 -45.02 -9.49 -0.20
N ASP A 420 -44.53 -9.89 0.97
CA ASP A 420 -44.74 -9.20 2.25
C ASP A 420 -43.40 -8.84 2.90
N VAL A 421 -43.13 -7.54 2.99
CA VAL A 421 -41.92 -6.97 3.63
C VAL A 421 -41.85 -7.29 5.12
N ASN A 422 -42.97 -7.60 5.76
CA ASN A 422 -43.06 -7.92 7.20
C ASN A 422 -43.11 -9.43 7.47
N ALA A 423 -42.85 -10.27 6.45
CA ALA A 423 -42.83 -11.71 6.61
C ALA A 423 -41.88 -12.13 7.75
N PRO A 424 -42.22 -13.18 8.54
CA PRO A 424 -41.33 -13.70 9.57
C PRO A 424 -39.95 -14.03 8.99
N MET A 425 -38.89 -13.83 9.78
CA MET A 425 -37.51 -14.04 9.33
C MET A 425 -37.27 -15.42 8.70
N ALA A 426 -37.91 -16.46 9.23
CA ALA A 426 -37.82 -17.81 8.65
C ALA A 426 -38.34 -17.92 7.20
N GLN A 427 -39.36 -17.12 6.84
CA GLN A 427 -39.86 -17.06 5.46
C GLN A 427 -38.91 -16.25 4.57
N LYS A 428 -38.36 -15.14 5.09
CA LYS A 428 -37.32 -14.35 4.40
C LYS A 428 -36.10 -15.20 4.08
N MET A 429 -35.60 -15.96 5.06
CA MET A 429 -34.48 -16.89 4.87
C MET A 429 -34.78 -18.00 3.85
N ALA A 430 -36.04 -18.44 3.74
CA ALA A 430 -36.42 -19.49 2.79
C ALA A 430 -36.51 -18.97 1.35
N ALA A 431 -36.90 -17.70 1.17
CA ALA A 431 -37.05 -17.08 -0.15
C ALA A 431 -35.77 -16.40 -0.65
N ALA A 432 -34.86 -16.02 0.27
CA ALA A 432 -33.62 -15.34 -0.10
C ALA A 432 -32.76 -16.17 -1.08
N GLY A 433 -32.35 -15.56 -2.18
CA GLY A 433 -31.55 -16.19 -3.22
C GLY A 433 -32.33 -17.09 -4.18
N GLU A 434 -33.67 -17.03 -4.19
CA GLU A 434 -34.48 -17.78 -5.13
C GLU A 434 -34.16 -17.40 -6.60
N ARG A 435 -34.09 -18.41 -7.48
CA ARG A 435 -33.71 -18.20 -8.88
C ARG A 435 -34.76 -17.39 -9.63
N GLY A 436 -34.32 -16.31 -10.28
CA GLY A 436 -35.17 -15.46 -11.13
C GLY A 436 -35.66 -14.20 -10.43
N TYR A 437 -35.25 -13.99 -9.18
CA TYR A 437 -35.43 -12.75 -8.43
C TYR A 437 -34.14 -11.91 -8.45
N ASP A 438 -34.22 -10.68 -7.95
CA ASP A 438 -33.19 -9.66 -7.97
C ASP A 438 -32.33 -9.61 -6.69
N ASP A 439 -32.45 -10.60 -5.82
CA ASP A 439 -31.57 -10.80 -4.67
C ASP A 439 -30.11 -10.88 -5.09
N LEU A 440 -29.27 -10.07 -4.47
CA LEU A 440 -27.82 -10.06 -4.68
C LEU A 440 -27.10 -10.58 -3.44
N ILE A 441 -25.86 -11.04 -3.63
CA ILE A 441 -24.97 -11.41 -2.54
C ILE A 441 -23.96 -10.28 -2.37
N VAL A 442 -23.81 -9.79 -1.15
CA VAL A 442 -22.80 -8.78 -0.78
C VAL A 442 -21.85 -9.35 0.27
N GLY A 443 -20.56 -9.13 0.08
CA GLY A 443 -19.49 -9.47 1.04
C GLY A 443 -18.93 -8.23 1.74
N PRO A 444 -18.04 -8.40 2.74
CA PRO A 444 -17.53 -7.30 3.54
C PRO A 444 -16.86 -6.15 2.80
N SER A 445 -16.20 -6.42 1.67
CA SER A 445 -15.59 -5.36 0.84
C SER A 445 -16.61 -4.62 -0.04
N ASP A 446 -17.87 -5.07 -0.10
CA ASP A 446 -18.90 -4.39 -0.89
C ASP A 446 -19.53 -3.24 -0.08
N PRO A 447 -19.74 -2.06 -0.68
CA PRO A 447 -20.35 -0.93 0.03
C PRO A 447 -21.78 -1.22 0.54
N GLY A 448 -22.49 -2.13 -0.11
CA GLY A 448 -23.84 -2.58 0.30
C GLY A 448 -23.85 -3.41 1.59
N TYR A 449 -22.71 -3.93 2.03
CA TYR A 449 -22.63 -4.80 3.21
C TYR A 449 -22.98 -4.06 4.51
N ALA A 450 -22.41 -2.87 4.71
CA ALA A 450 -22.75 -2.02 5.85
C ALA A 450 -24.24 -1.61 5.83
N VAL A 451 -24.80 -1.35 4.65
CA VAL A 451 -26.24 -1.03 4.50
C VAL A 451 -27.11 -2.19 4.95
N MET A 452 -26.76 -3.42 4.57
CA MET A 452 -27.48 -4.61 5.02
C MET A 452 -27.42 -4.79 6.52
N LEU A 453 -26.25 -4.60 7.14
CA LEU A 453 -26.11 -4.68 8.59
C LEU A 453 -26.89 -3.59 9.33
N LYS A 454 -26.98 -2.37 8.75
CA LYS A 454 -27.78 -1.26 9.31
C LYS A 454 -29.28 -1.59 9.36
N SER A 455 -29.79 -2.38 8.42
CA SER A 455 -31.21 -2.76 8.38
C SER A 455 -31.65 -3.61 9.59
N GLY A 456 -30.70 -4.27 10.26
CA GLY A 456 -30.95 -5.20 11.36
C GLY A 456 -31.45 -6.59 10.92
N GLU A 457 -31.84 -6.75 9.65
CA GLU A 457 -32.28 -8.02 9.08
C GLU A 457 -31.13 -8.68 8.30
N VAL A 458 -30.36 -9.51 8.99
CA VAL A 458 -29.17 -10.16 8.44
C VAL A 458 -29.49 -11.58 8.02
N ILE A 459 -29.47 -11.86 6.71
CA ILE A 459 -29.61 -13.21 6.15
C ILE A 459 -28.27 -13.64 5.57
N ALA A 460 -27.62 -14.61 6.20
CA ALA A 460 -26.37 -15.16 5.70
C ALA A 460 -26.61 -15.95 4.40
N ALA A 461 -25.81 -15.66 3.38
CA ALA A 461 -25.81 -16.36 2.10
C ALA A 461 -24.80 -17.50 2.11
N ASN A 462 -23.51 -17.16 2.15
CA ASN A 462 -22.38 -18.10 2.15
C ASN A 462 -21.28 -17.61 3.08
N THR A 463 -20.28 -18.46 3.33
CA THR A 463 -19.04 -18.08 4.01
C THR A 463 -17.87 -18.28 3.05
N GLY A 464 -16.84 -17.44 3.15
CA GLY A 464 -15.67 -17.50 2.28
C GLY A 464 -15.70 -16.44 1.19
N THR A 465 -14.92 -15.37 1.36
CA THR A 465 -14.78 -14.32 0.34
C THR A 465 -13.43 -13.63 0.44
N PHE A 466 -13.02 -12.98 -0.64
CA PHE A 466 -11.87 -12.09 -0.62
C PHE A 466 -12.27 -10.79 0.08
N VAL A 467 -11.51 -10.43 1.10
CA VAL A 467 -11.74 -9.25 1.95
C VAL A 467 -10.45 -8.46 2.13
N ASP A 468 -10.63 -7.18 2.39
CA ASP A 468 -9.58 -6.27 2.82
C ASP A 468 -9.17 -6.67 4.25
N LEU A 469 -7.94 -6.35 4.65
CA LEU A 469 -7.48 -6.56 6.02
C LEU A 469 -8.20 -5.59 6.96
N SER A 470 -8.51 -6.06 8.16
CA SER A 470 -9.26 -5.27 9.15
C SER A 470 -10.61 -4.76 8.63
N TRP A 471 -11.25 -5.49 7.70
CA TRP A 471 -12.55 -5.10 7.10
C TRP A 471 -13.62 -4.82 8.17
N GLY A 472 -13.55 -5.48 9.32
CA GLY A 472 -14.47 -5.28 10.43
C GLY A 472 -14.44 -3.83 10.93
N PHE A 473 -13.26 -3.26 11.15
CA PHE A 473 -13.10 -1.86 11.57
C PHE A 473 -13.75 -0.91 10.57
N ARG A 474 -13.52 -1.16 9.27
CA ARG A 474 -14.06 -0.34 8.19
C ARG A 474 -15.58 -0.36 8.25
N VAL A 475 -16.20 -1.55 8.21
CA VAL A 475 -17.66 -1.69 8.21
C VAL A 475 -18.30 -1.11 9.49
N VAL A 476 -17.72 -1.34 10.67
CA VAL A 476 -18.21 -0.74 11.93
C VAL A 476 -18.15 0.79 11.88
N ASN A 477 -17.06 1.36 11.36
CA ASN A 477 -16.92 2.80 11.22
C ASN A 477 -17.94 3.38 10.24
N GLN A 478 -18.18 2.71 9.12
CA GLN A 478 -19.22 3.11 8.15
C GLN A 478 -20.61 3.15 8.78
N LEU A 479 -20.92 2.14 9.58
CA LEU A 479 -22.18 2.08 10.32
C LEU A 479 -22.31 3.25 11.30
N ILE A 480 -21.29 3.50 12.12
CA ILE A 480 -21.26 4.62 13.08
C ILE A 480 -21.53 5.95 12.38
N ASN A 481 -20.85 6.19 11.25
CA ASN A 481 -20.99 7.41 10.48
C ASN A 481 -22.38 7.53 9.83
N ALA A 482 -22.98 6.42 9.41
CA ALA A 482 -24.29 6.40 8.75
C ALA A 482 -25.51 6.44 9.68
N SER A 483 -25.38 6.11 10.97
CA SER A 483 -26.50 6.04 11.92
C SER A 483 -26.35 6.94 13.16
N GLY A 484 -25.16 7.46 13.45
CA GLY A 484 -24.87 8.18 14.69
C GLY A 484 -25.04 7.33 15.97
N SER A 485 -25.28 6.02 15.82
CA SER A 485 -25.53 5.06 16.91
C SER A 485 -25.12 3.66 16.48
N THR A 486 -24.35 2.97 17.32
CA THR A 486 -24.09 1.53 17.17
C THR A 486 -25.38 0.76 17.50
N HIS A 487 -26.33 0.70 16.57
CA HIS A 487 -27.57 -0.07 16.74
C HIS A 487 -27.24 -1.55 16.93
N GLY A 488 -27.14 -2.01 18.19
CA GLY A 488 -27.08 -3.42 18.58
C GLY A 488 -25.82 -4.20 18.16
N LEU A 489 -24.90 -3.60 17.41
CA LEU A 489 -23.65 -4.21 16.96
C LEU A 489 -22.55 -3.91 17.98
N SER A 490 -22.68 -4.51 19.16
CA SER A 490 -21.49 -4.77 19.97
C SER A 490 -20.63 -5.74 19.15
N PRO A 491 -19.32 -5.49 18.93
CA PRO A 491 -18.44 -6.42 18.23
C PRO A 491 -18.33 -7.81 18.92
N THR A 492 -19.01 -7.98 20.07
CA THR A 492 -19.39 -9.29 20.63
C THR A 492 -20.47 -9.96 19.77
N GLY A 493 -20.10 -10.58 18.64
CA GLY A 493 -21.01 -11.30 17.76
C GLY A 493 -20.31 -12.09 16.65
N SER A 494 -20.88 -13.24 16.25
CA SER A 494 -20.23 -14.22 15.36
C SER A 494 -19.81 -13.69 13.98
N ILE A 495 -20.48 -12.66 13.46
CA ILE A 495 -20.17 -12.14 12.11
C ILE A 495 -18.86 -11.36 12.06
N TRP A 496 -18.40 -10.82 13.19
CA TRP A 496 -17.17 -10.02 13.29
C TRP A 496 -15.95 -10.88 13.63
N GLY A 497 -16.14 -12.09 14.15
CA GLY A 497 -15.06 -12.98 14.55
C GLY A 497 -14.46 -13.77 13.38
N SER A 498 -14.02 -13.09 12.31
CA SER A 498 -13.37 -13.70 11.16
C SER A 498 -11.86 -13.50 11.19
N ALA A 499 -11.11 -14.35 10.49
CA ALA A 499 -9.65 -14.36 10.51
C ALA A 499 -9.00 -13.01 10.13
N LEU A 500 -9.61 -12.28 9.19
CA LEU A 500 -9.08 -11.00 8.66
C LEU A 500 -9.90 -9.78 9.10
N SER A 501 -10.89 -9.93 9.98
CA SER A 501 -11.77 -8.81 10.39
C SER A 501 -11.05 -7.74 11.22
N GLY A 502 -9.96 -8.10 11.89
CA GLY A 502 -9.24 -7.25 12.84
C GLY A 502 -9.86 -7.20 14.24
N TYR A 503 -10.99 -7.87 14.48
CA TYR A 503 -11.63 -7.98 15.79
C TYR A 503 -11.44 -9.35 16.44
N GLU A 504 -11.20 -9.37 17.74
CA GLU A 504 -11.32 -10.58 18.55
C GLU A 504 -12.80 -10.99 18.67
N PRO A 505 -13.16 -12.26 18.35
CA PRO A 505 -14.56 -12.72 18.35
C PRO A 505 -15.29 -12.56 19.70
N ILE A 506 -14.55 -12.56 20.81
CA ILE A 506 -15.11 -12.61 22.18
C ILE A 506 -15.05 -11.25 22.88
N SER A 507 -13.93 -10.54 22.79
CA SER A 507 -13.75 -9.25 23.48
C SER A 507 -14.30 -8.07 22.66
N GLY A 508 -14.47 -8.25 21.34
CA GLY A 508 -14.82 -7.18 20.42
C GLY A 508 -13.76 -6.08 20.30
N GLY A 509 -12.57 -6.28 20.88
CA GLY A 509 -11.42 -5.40 20.75
C GLY A 509 -10.57 -5.74 19.54
N VAL A 510 -9.55 -4.91 19.29
CA VAL A 510 -8.52 -5.18 18.26
C VAL A 510 -7.86 -6.54 18.57
N VAL A 511 -7.60 -7.33 17.52
CA VAL A 511 -6.86 -8.59 17.66
C VAL A 511 -5.53 -8.36 18.35
N ASP A 512 -5.27 -9.13 19.41
CA ASP A 512 -4.09 -8.98 20.26
C ASP A 512 -2.78 -9.12 19.47
N SER A 513 -2.77 -9.96 18.43
CA SER A 513 -1.63 -10.13 17.53
C SER A 513 -1.27 -8.87 16.74
N MET A 514 -2.25 -8.02 16.38
CA MET A 514 -1.96 -6.73 15.76
C MET A 514 -1.24 -5.77 16.73
N ILE A 515 -1.54 -5.85 18.03
CA ILE A 515 -0.85 -5.06 19.06
C ILE A 515 0.57 -5.59 19.26
N ARG A 516 0.72 -6.91 19.45
CA ARG A 516 2.04 -7.55 19.65
C ARG A 516 2.97 -7.42 18.46
N SER A 517 2.44 -7.33 17.23
CA SER A 517 3.23 -7.05 16.02
C SER A 517 3.70 -5.59 15.89
N GLY A 518 3.18 -4.68 16.74
CA GLY A 518 3.41 -3.24 16.66
C GLY A 518 2.70 -2.54 15.50
N LYS A 519 1.88 -3.27 14.71
CA LYS A 519 1.08 -2.70 13.61
C LYS A 519 -0.18 -1.98 14.09
N TYR A 520 -0.52 -2.11 15.37
CA TYR A 520 -1.54 -1.32 16.03
C TYR A 520 -1.01 -0.72 17.34
N SER A 521 -1.12 0.59 17.49
CA SER A 521 -0.86 1.24 18.77
C SER A 521 -1.62 2.55 18.92
N THR A 522 -2.34 2.71 20.02
CA THR A 522 -2.95 4.00 20.39
C THR A 522 -1.93 4.98 20.95
N ALA A 523 -0.77 4.51 21.42
CA ALA A 523 0.26 5.36 21.99
C ALA A 523 1.13 6.04 20.91
N PHE A 524 1.38 5.35 19.81
CA PHE A 524 2.10 5.88 18.64
C PHE A 524 1.16 6.43 17.59
N SER A 525 -0.15 6.27 17.79
CA SER A 525 -1.14 6.45 16.76
C SER A 525 -0.73 5.70 15.49
N VAL A 526 -0.60 4.38 15.55
CA VAL A 526 -0.25 3.55 14.39
C VAL A 526 -1.40 2.59 14.14
N HIS A 527 -1.81 2.51 12.87
CA HIS A 527 -2.72 1.48 12.38
C HIS A 527 -2.29 1.08 10.97
N GLN A 528 -1.60 -0.05 10.87
CA GLN A 528 -1.12 -0.58 9.59
C GLN A 528 -1.55 -2.05 9.44
N PRO A 529 -2.82 -2.32 9.06
CA PRO A 529 -3.28 -3.67 8.75
C PRO A 529 -2.33 -4.30 7.74
N THR A 530 -1.60 -5.32 8.18
CA THR A 530 -0.53 -5.91 7.38
C THR A 530 -0.57 -7.41 7.56
N PHE A 531 -0.73 -8.18 6.49
CA PHE A 531 -0.37 -9.57 6.51
C PHE A 531 1.14 -9.69 6.29
N ASP A 532 1.84 -10.37 7.19
CA ASP A 532 3.30 -10.47 7.17
C ASP A 532 3.70 -11.91 7.49
N THR A 533 4.59 -12.52 6.71
CA THR A 533 5.28 -13.75 7.09
C THR A 533 6.35 -13.46 8.15
N TYR A 534 5.91 -12.95 9.29
CA TYR A 534 6.74 -12.52 10.40
C TYR A 534 7.49 -13.73 11.00
N SER A 535 8.77 -13.56 11.31
CA SER A 535 9.60 -14.64 11.85
C SER A 535 9.55 -14.70 13.38
N ASP A 536 9.79 -15.88 13.94
CA ASP A 536 10.00 -16.11 15.38
C ASP A 536 11.32 -15.54 15.94
N TYR A 537 12.05 -14.72 15.15
CA TYR A 537 13.35 -14.17 15.53
C TYR A 537 13.31 -13.41 16.86
N TYR A 538 12.28 -12.59 17.08
CA TYR A 538 12.16 -11.77 18.28
C TYR A 538 11.91 -12.60 19.54
N GLU A 539 11.32 -13.80 19.41
CA GLU A 539 11.12 -14.74 20.51
C GLU A 539 12.37 -15.57 20.84
N SER A 540 13.52 -15.23 20.24
CA SER A 540 14.79 -15.91 20.48
C SER A 540 15.99 -14.97 20.51
N ASP A 541 15.75 -13.66 20.42
CA ASP A 541 16.81 -12.65 20.42
C ASP A 541 17.28 -12.29 21.85
N GLY A 542 16.60 -12.83 22.87
CA GLY A 542 16.90 -12.64 24.28
C GLY A 542 16.45 -11.29 24.82
N ASN A 543 15.62 -10.56 24.09
CA ASN A 543 15.11 -9.24 24.45
C ASN A 543 13.59 -9.29 24.57
N ALA A 544 13.02 -8.74 25.64
CA ALA A 544 11.57 -8.61 25.72
C ALA A 544 11.04 -7.51 24.78
N GLN A 545 10.07 -7.83 23.93
CA GLN A 545 9.33 -6.85 23.14
C GLN A 545 7.90 -6.64 23.68
N ALA A 546 7.80 -6.10 24.88
CA ALA A 546 6.55 -5.88 25.60
C ALA A 546 5.49 -5.09 24.79
N ASN A 547 4.43 -5.76 24.35
CA ASN A 547 3.24 -5.18 23.69
C ASN A 547 3.57 -4.35 22.44
N GLY A 548 4.35 -4.91 21.52
CA GLY A 548 4.67 -4.25 20.25
C GLY A 548 5.72 -3.14 20.37
N ARG A 549 6.44 -3.10 21.50
CA ARG A 549 7.55 -2.19 21.77
C ARG A 549 8.77 -3.01 22.13
N SER A 550 9.91 -2.69 21.54
CA SER A 550 11.19 -3.23 21.99
C SER A 550 11.65 -2.47 23.23
N GLU A 551 11.86 -3.16 24.36
CA GLU A 551 12.42 -2.57 25.59
C GLU A 551 13.86 -2.05 25.42
N ASN A 552 14.51 -2.49 24.34
CA ASN A 552 15.92 -2.25 24.05
C ASN A 552 16.17 -1.23 22.96
N GLY A 553 15.10 -0.83 22.26
CA GLY A 553 15.17 -0.12 21.00
C GLY A 553 15.88 -0.97 19.94
N MET A 554 15.25 -1.15 18.78
CA MET A 554 15.89 -1.88 17.68
C MET A 554 17.22 -1.25 17.23
N VAL A 555 17.40 0.06 17.47
CA VAL A 555 18.64 0.78 17.79
C VAL A 555 18.18 2.09 18.47
N PRO A 556 18.65 2.46 19.67
CA PRO A 556 18.23 3.72 20.29
C PRO A 556 18.70 4.91 19.45
N TYR A 557 18.02 6.02 19.70
CA TYR A 557 18.21 7.38 19.19
C TYR A 557 19.70 7.78 19.03
N GLY A 558 20.35 7.39 17.92
CA GLY A 558 21.78 7.61 17.71
C GLY A 558 22.73 6.92 18.72
N GLY A 559 22.29 5.83 19.37
CA GLY A 559 23.02 5.15 20.45
C GLY A 559 23.21 3.64 20.25
N THR A 560 23.99 3.01 21.13
CA THR A 560 24.17 1.55 21.19
C THR A 560 22.90 0.88 21.74
N ALA A 561 22.44 -0.20 21.10
CA ALA A 561 21.34 -1.03 21.60
C ALA A 561 21.53 -1.36 23.10
N VAL A 562 20.50 -1.08 23.90
CA VAL A 562 20.48 -1.43 25.32
C VAL A 562 20.14 -2.91 25.42
N VAL A 563 20.82 -3.68 26.27
CA VAL A 563 20.46 -5.10 26.48
C VAL A 563 19.35 -5.16 27.52
N SER A 564 18.32 -5.96 27.28
CA SER A 564 17.20 -6.06 28.20
C SER A 564 17.66 -6.72 29.49
N THR A 565 17.11 -6.26 30.61
CA THR A 565 17.25 -6.94 31.90
C THR A 565 16.14 -7.96 32.16
N THR A 566 15.09 -7.94 31.34
CA THR A 566 13.99 -8.91 31.35
C THR A 566 14.29 -10.01 30.32
N ALA A 567 14.10 -11.27 30.73
CA ALA A 567 14.23 -12.40 29.81
C ALA A 567 13.04 -12.41 28.85
N ASP A 568 13.30 -12.83 27.62
CA ASP A 568 12.28 -13.21 26.64
C ASP A 568 11.47 -14.39 27.18
N HIS A 569 10.14 -14.31 27.09
CA HIS A 569 9.23 -15.29 27.68
C HIS A 569 8.56 -16.20 26.64
N GLY A 570 8.82 -16.02 25.34
CA GLY A 570 8.03 -16.67 24.29
C GLY A 570 8.47 -18.08 23.90
N ILE A 571 9.78 -18.37 23.93
CA ILE A 571 10.38 -19.68 23.58
C ILE A 571 11.55 -20.00 24.55
N ASP A 572 11.39 -19.68 25.83
CA ASP A 572 12.41 -19.92 26.86
C ASP A 572 12.36 -21.34 27.45
N GLY A 573 11.38 -22.15 27.04
CA GLY A 573 11.14 -23.50 27.53
C GLY A 573 10.49 -23.55 28.91
N GLY A 574 10.00 -22.40 29.39
CA GLY A 574 9.24 -22.24 30.62
C GLY A 574 7.73 -22.29 30.40
N ASP A 575 7.01 -22.43 31.52
CA ASP A 575 5.58 -22.12 31.61
C ASP A 575 5.49 -20.87 32.48
N ASN A 576 5.61 -19.72 31.83
CA ASN A 576 5.85 -18.42 32.43
C ASN A 576 4.58 -17.86 33.07
N ASN A 577 3.41 -18.35 32.68
CA ASN A 577 2.13 -18.01 33.29
C ASN A 577 1.54 -19.11 34.20
N SER A 578 2.25 -20.23 34.37
CA SER A 578 1.89 -21.36 35.22
C SER A 578 0.54 -22.01 34.89
N ASN A 579 0.14 -22.00 33.61
CA ASN A 579 -1.11 -22.61 33.16
C ASN A 579 -0.97 -24.11 32.77
N GLY A 580 0.24 -24.65 32.86
CA GLY A 580 0.58 -26.04 32.57
C GLY A 580 0.98 -26.31 31.12
N VAL A 581 1.13 -25.29 30.29
CA VAL A 581 1.57 -25.39 28.89
C VAL A 581 2.87 -24.59 28.73
N ILE A 582 3.86 -25.22 28.10
CA ILE A 582 5.18 -24.61 27.85
C ILE A 582 5.14 -23.89 26.49
N ASP A 583 5.72 -22.70 26.41
CA ASP A 583 5.95 -21.90 25.20
C ASP A 583 4.68 -21.71 24.35
N GLU A 584 3.61 -21.27 25.00
CA GLU A 584 2.32 -21.04 24.33
C GLU A 584 2.17 -19.63 23.75
N GLU A 585 1.21 -19.44 22.85
CA GLU A 585 0.98 -18.16 22.17
C GLU A 585 0.69 -17.00 23.15
N SER A 586 0.09 -17.27 24.32
CA SER A 586 -0.15 -16.25 25.34
C SER A 586 1.13 -15.66 25.90
N GLU A 587 2.21 -16.44 25.92
CA GLU A 587 3.50 -16.10 26.53
C GLU A 587 4.42 -15.35 25.57
N ARG A 588 4.16 -15.43 24.26
CA ARG A 588 4.97 -14.76 23.23
C ARG A 588 4.97 -13.25 23.37
N ASP A 589 6.13 -12.63 23.28
CA ASP A 589 6.24 -11.17 23.38
C ASP A 589 5.76 -10.48 22.09
N THR A 590 6.07 -11.10 20.95
CA THR A 590 5.63 -10.69 19.62
C THR A 590 4.78 -11.75 18.96
N SER A 591 3.94 -11.30 18.03
CA SER A 591 3.15 -12.19 17.19
C SER A 591 3.07 -11.52 15.83
N PRO A 592 2.97 -12.28 14.73
CA PRO A 592 2.66 -11.68 13.45
C PRO A 592 1.29 -10.99 13.50
N PRO A 593 1.01 -9.97 12.67
CA PRO A 593 -0.20 -9.16 12.83
C PRO A 593 -1.51 -9.97 12.69
N TYR A 594 -1.55 -10.96 11.79
CA TYR A 594 -2.66 -11.92 11.64
C TYR A 594 -2.18 -13.34 11.87
N ARG A 595 -2.68 -14.02 12.90
CA ARG A 595 -2.28 -15.39 13.25
C ARG A 595 -2.65 -16.45 12.20
N TYR A 596 -3.63 -16.14 11.34
CA TYR A 596 -4.17 -17.08 10.37
C TYR A 596 -3.42 -16.98 9.05
N ALA A 597 -3.07 -18.14 8.48
CA ALA A 597 -2.50 -18.20 7.14
C ALA A 597 -3.54 -17.76 6.09
N ILE A 598 -3.12 -16.90 5.16
CA ILE A 598 -3.93 -16.53 3.99
C ILE A 598 -3.64 -17.52 2.87
N PRO A 599 -4.63 -18.34 2.45
CA PRO A 599 -4.40 -19.40 1.45
C PRO A 599 -4.29 -18.85 0.03
N ALA A 600 -4.92 -17.72 -0.26
CA ALA A 600 -4.90 -17.07 -1.56
C ALA A 600 -5.15 -15.57 -1.41
N ILE A 601 -4.61 -14.82 -2.36
CA ILE A 601 -4.88 -13.40 -2.54
C ILE A 601 -5.56 -13.16 -3.88
N GLN A 602 -6.45 -12.19 -3.91
CA GLN A 602 -6.99 -11.62 -5.13
C GLN A 602 -6.34 -10.25 -5.35
N ILE A 603 -5.99 -9.95 -6.60
CA ILE A 603 -5.50 -8.64 -7.01
C ILE A 603 -6.40 -8.13 -8.12
N LYS A 604 -7.06 -7.01 -7.89
CA LYS A 604 -7.89 -6.30 -8.86
C LYS A 604 -7.16 -5.07 -9.35
N LEU A 605 -7.19 -4.89 -10.67
CA LEU A 605 -6.57 -3.79 -11.37
C LEU A 605 -7.62 -3.07 -12.18
N ARG A 606 -7.74 -1.75 -11.98
CA ARG A 606 -8.58 -0.88 -12.83
C ARG A 606 -7.70 0.06 -13.63
N VAL A 607 -7.94 0.14 -14.93
CA VAL A 607 -7.28 1.06 -15.85
C VAL A 607 -8.32 1.91 -16.54
N GLN A 608 -8.04 3.21 -16.66
CA GLN A 608 -8.90 4.16 -17.36
C GLN A 608 -8.19 4.71 -18.60
N ASP A 609 -8.95 4.89 -19.67
CA ASP A 609 -8.56 5.79 -20.75
C ASP A 609 -9.25 7.15 -20.54
N ALA A 610 -8.47 8.16 -20.19
CA ALA A 610 -8.98 9.51 -19.91
C ALA A 610 -9.60 10.19 -21.15
N THR A 611 -9.15 9.86 -22.36
CA THR A 611 -9.67 10.46 -23.59
C THR A 611 -10.99 9.82 -24.01
N ALA A 612 -11.12 8.51 -23.82
CA ALA A 612 -12.31 7.76 -24.17
C ALA A 612 -13.35 7.67 -23.05
N GLY A 613 -12.98 8.00 -21.80
CA GLY A 613 -13.83 7.85 -20.62
C GLY A 613 -14.16 6.38 -20.31
N THR A 614 -13.40 5.42 -20.84
CA THR A 614 -13.67 3.99 -20.65
C THR A 614 -12.82 3.41 -19.54
N LEU A 615 -13.44 2.64 -18.66
CA LEU A 615 -12.77 1.88 -17.59
C LEU A 615 -12.74 0.39 -17.93
N GLN A 616 -11.63 -0.27 -17.59
CA GLN A 616 -11.51 -1.71 -17.64
C GLN A 616 -10.97 -2.24 -16.33
N GLU A 617 -11.50 -3.38 -15.91
CA GLU A 617 -11.05 -4.09 -14.72
C GLU A 617 -10.55 -5.49 -15.11
N LEU A 618 -9.49 -5.93 -14.44
CA LEU A 618 -9.03 -7.30 -14.46
C LEU A 618 -8.78 -7.77 -13.02
N SER A 619 -9.31 -8.92 -12.67
CA SER A 619 -8.99 -9.60 -11.42
C SER A 619 -8.12 -10.83 -11.66
N MET A 620 -7.16 -11.07 -10.77
CA MET A 620 -6.38 -12.30 -10.73
C MET A 620 -6.37 -12.86 -9.33
N VAL A 621 -6.41 -14.19 -9.23
CA VAL A 621 -6.25 -14.90 -7.97
C VAL A 621 -4.93 -15.65 -8.01
N HIS A 622 -4.16 -15.55 -6.93
CA HIS A 622 -2.92 -16.27 -6.74
C HIS A 622 -3.00 -17.06 -5.43
N SER A 623 -2.70 -18.36 -5.51
CA SER A 623 -2.59 -19.19 -4.32
C SER A 623 -1.25 -18.92 -3.65
N LEU A 624 -1.26 -18.77 -2.33
CA LEU A 624 -0.06 -18.59 -1.53
C LEU A 624 0.38 -19.89 -0.83
N GLN A 625 -0.30 -21.02 -1.11
CA GLN A 625 -0.06 -22.31 -0.46
C GLN A 625 1.25 -23.02 -0.87
N GLY A 626 2.16 -22.33 -1.56
CA GLY A 626 3.40 -22.88 -2.10
C GLY A 626 3.21 -23.67 -3.40
N ASN A 627 4.28 -23.79 -4.18
CA ASN A 627 4.40 -24.73 -5.31
C ASN A 627 4.81 -26.12 -4.84
#